data_AF-A0A1H4EFR6-F1
#
_entry.id   AF-A0A1H4EFR6-F1
#
_cell.length_a   1.000
_cell.length_b   1.000
_cell.length_c   1.000
_cell.angle_alpha   90.00
_cell.angle_beta   90.00
_cell.angle_gamma   90.00
#
_symmetry.space_group_name_H-M   'P 1'
#
loop_
_entity.id
_entity.type
_entity.pdbx_description
1 polymer ?
#
loop_
_entity_poly.entity_id
_entity_poly.type
_entity_poly.pdbx_seq_one_letter_code
_entity_poly.pdbx_strand_id
1 'polypeptide(L)'
;MKKSIVLILAVLVAFPGAARCFARTESACEVQRGPERRHRGYVKDDWSVWYGGRKVEGAVASSFSDLGGEYGRDNWKVFYAGREVKGAAASSFVNLGDGYARDNWAVFYCGRKVEGAAASSFENLGRGYGKDSWHTYLRGVRQEKSAQAENIGGGYSKDPWSVWYRGRKVEGVSASSFVSLGGGYGKDPWKVVFEGREVKGAAASSFEILGKGYAKDAWKVYYRGTVIPDASPGSFEVPRGR
;
A
#
# COMPACT_ATOMS: atom_id res chain seq x y z
N MET A 1 47.71 -26.27 -32.31
CA MET A 1 48.27 -27.63 -32.23
C MET A 1 47.99 -28.21 -30.84
N LYS A 2 47.21 -29.30 -30.78
CA LYS A 2 47.29 -30.46 -29.84
C LYS A 2 47.30 -30.12 -28.32
N LYS A 3 46.42 -30.63 -27.45
CA LYS A 3 45.77 -31.96 -27.40
C LYS A 3 44.45 -31.92 -26.62
N SER A 4 43.47 -32.61 -27.19
CA SER A 4 42.24 -33.08 -26.56
C SER A 4 42.54 -34.27 -25.64
N ILE A 5 41.92 -34.33 -24.46
CA ILE A 5 41.61 -35.60 -23.76
C ILE A 5 40.15 -35.53 -23.35
N VAL A 6 39.38 -36.41 -23.99
CA VAL A 6 37.97 -36.70 -23.73
C VAL A 6 37.96 -37.87 -22.76
N LEU A 7 37.30 -37.74 -21.61
CA LEU A 7 36.95 -38.85 -20.73
C LEU A 7 35.44 -38.85 -20.57
N ILE A 8 34.80 -39.81 -21.25
CA ILE A 8 33.38 -40.13 -21.17
C ILE A 8 33.23 -41.12 -20.02
N LEU A 9 32.43 -40.77 -19.01
CA LEU A 9 31.82 -41.74 -18.11
C LEU A 9 30.33 -41.42 -17.99
N ALA A 10 29.53 -42.22 -18.68
CA ALA A 10 28.10 -42.42 -18.45
C ALA A 10 27.99 -43.69 -17.56
N VAL A 11 27.03 -43.96 -16.68
CA VAL A 11 25.59 -43.69 -16.55
C VAL A 11 25.25 -43.99 -15.08
N LEU A 12 24.33 -43.27 -14.44
CA LEU A 12 23.21 -43.90 -13.71
C LEU A 12 22.12 -42.90 -13.35
N VAL A 13 20.94 -43.25 -13.85
CA VAL A 13 19.67 -42.51 -13.79
C VAL A 13 19.01 -42.76 -12.44
N ALA A 14 18.50 -41.70 -11.82
CA ALA A 14 17.32 -41.77 -10.97
C ALA A 14 16.60 -40.40 -10.98
N PHE A 15 15.48 -40.33 -11.71
CA PHE A 15 14.39 -39.39 -11.42
C PHE A 15 13.77 -39.77 -10.06
N PRO A 16 13.23 -38.84 -9.23
CA PRO A 16 12.17 -37.93 -9.67
C PRO A 16 12.14 -36.54 -8.99
N GLY A 17 11.30 -35.66 -9.53
CA GLY A 17 10.55 -34.73 -8.68
C GLY A 17 10.84 -33.24 -8.86
N ALA A 18 9.93 -32.60 -9.60
CA ALA A 18 9.33 -31.31 -9.30
C ALA A 18 10.25 -30.09 -9.00
N ALA A 19 10.21 -29.18 -9.97
CA ALA A 19 9.93 -27.75 -9.80
C ALA A 19 10.79 -26.94 -8.82
N ARG A 20 11.60 -26.03 -9.37
CA ARG A 20 11.82 -24.71 -8.77
C ARG A 20 11.83 -23.63 -9.84
N CYS A 21 10.65 -23.10 -10.14
CA CYS A 21 10.54 -21.73 -10.60
C CYS A 21 11.29 -20.84 -9.59
N PHE A 22 12.26 -20.05 -10.06
CA PHE A 22 12.81 -18.95 -9.29
C PHE A 22 11.72 -17.87 -9.16
N ALA A 23 10.76 -18.11 -8.26
CA ALA A 23 10.03 -17.04 -7.65
C ALA A 23 10.97 -16.42 -6.62
N ARG A 24 11.47 -15.23 -6.94
CA ARG A 24 12.09 -14.32 -5.97
C ARG A 24 11.02 -14.02 -4.91
N THR A 25 11.02 -14.80 -3.85
CA THR A 25 10.14 -14.57 -2.70
C THR A 25 10.55 -13.25 -2.09
N GLU A 26 9.66 -12.26 -2.20
CA GLU A 26 9.66 -11.10 -1.32
C GLU A 26 9.75 -11.62 0.11
N SER A 27 10.84 -11.29 0.80
CA SER A 27 11.03 -11.63 2.20
C SER A 27 10.03 -10.80 3.00
N ALA A 28 8.81 -11.31 3.13
CA ALA A 28 7.92 -10.92 4.22
C ALA A 28 8.71 -11.13 5.53
N CYS A 29 8.68 -10.12 6.40
CA CYS A 29 9.36 -10.15 7.68
C CYS A 29 8.74 -11.23 8.57
N GLU A 30 9.19 -12.48 8.42
CA GLU A 30 8.75 -13.60 9.23
C GLU A 30 9.60 -13.64 10.50
N VAL A 31 9.00 -13.18 11.61
CA VAL A 31 9.59 -13.22 12.94
C VAL A 31 9.61 -14.67 13.39
N GLN A 32 10.73 -15.37 13.19
CA GLN A 32 10.95 -16.71 13.74
C GLN A 32 11.02 -16.62 15.27
N ARG A 33 9.96 -17.10 15.94
CA ARG A 33 9.82 -17.13 17.40
C ARG A 33 10.44 -18.42 17.96
N GLY A 34 11.64 -18.33 18.52
CA GLY A 34 12.26 -19.38 19.33
C GLY A 34 12.25 -19.03 20.83
N PRO A 35 12.13 -20.01 21.75
CA PRO A 35 11.95 -19.77 23.18
C PRO A 35 13.30 -19.81 23.91
N GLU A 36 14.08 -18.73 23.86
CA GLU A 36 15.17 -18.52 24.80
C GLU A 36 15.13 -17.06 25.27
N ARG A 37 15.36 -16.85 26.58
CA ARG A 37 15.41 -15.53 27.23
C ARG A 37 16.65 -14.75 26.75
N ARG A 38 16.66 -14.38 25.48
CA ARG A 38 17.64 -13.43 24.92
C ARG A 38 17.21 -12.04 25.36
N HIS A 39 18.14 -11.29 25.95
CA HIS A 39 17.97 -9.87 26.15
C HIS A 39 17.51 -9.25 24.82
N ARG A 40 16.24 -8.82 24.77
CA ARG A 40 15.64 -8.21 23.58
C ARG A 40 16.10 -6.76 23.54
N GLY A 41 17.14 -6.49 22.77
CA GLY A 41 17.66 -5.13 22.60
C GLY A 41 19.16 -5.11 22.33
N TYR A 42 19.69 -3.90 22.30
CA TYR A 42 21.13 -3.68 22.24
C TYR A 42 21.73 -3.80 23.65
N VAL A 43 22.92 -4.38 23.73
CA VAL A 43 23.74 -4.38 24.93
C VAL A 43 25.08 -3.76 24.60
N LYS A 44 25.72 -3.09 25.56
CA LYS A 44 27.01 -2.44 25.35
C LYS A 44 27.89 -2.54 26.58
N ASP A 45 29.19 -2.47 26.36
CA ASP A 45 30.19 -2.17 27.38
C ASP A 45 30.83 -0.81 27.06
N ASP A 46 32.02 -0.53 27.58
CA ASP A 46 32.73 0.72 27.35
C ASP A 46 33.27 0.87 25.91
N TRP A 47 33.37 -0.23 25.15
CA TRP A 47 34.10 -0.30 23.89
C TRP A 47 33.24 -0.72 22.70
N SER A 48 32.23 -1.56 22.92
CA SER A 48 31.50 -2.28 21.90
C SER A 48 30.01 -2.36 22.21
N VAL A 49 29.24 -2.50 21.13
CA VAL A 49 27.79 -2.69 21.18
C VAL A 49 27.48 -4.03 20.52
N TRP A 50 26.53 -4.77 21.06
CA TRP A 50 26.06 -6.04 20.52
C TRP A 50 24.54 -6.07 20.35
N TYR A 51 24.10 -6.83 19.36
CA TYR A 51 22.70 -7.16 19.13
C TYR A 51 22.58 -8.66 18.86
N GLY A 52 21.74 -9.36 19.62
CA GLY A 52 21.56 -10.81 19.46
C GLY A 52 22.85 -11.62 19.61
N GLY A 53 23.79 -11.16 20.45
CA GLY A 53 25.09 -11.80 20.68
C GLY A 53 26.16 -11.51 19.62
N ARG A 54 25.88 -10.65 18.63
CA ARG A 54 26.84 -10.26 17.59
C ARG A 54 27.25 -8.81 17.77
N LYS A 55 28.54 -8.50 17.57
CA LYS A 55 29.05 -7.14 17.62
C LYS A 55 28.40 -6.31 16.50
N VAL A 56 27.99 -5.09 16.85
CA VAL A 56 27.43 -4.11 15.92
C VAL A 56 28.60 -3.32 15.35
N GLU A 57 28.94 -3.61 14.10
CA GLU A 57 30.09 -3.01 13.46
C GLU A 57 29.88 -1.52 13.19
N GLY A 58 30.88 -0.71 13.57
CA GLY A 58 30.89 0.73 13.34
C GLY A 58 29.97 1.55 14.27
N ALA A 59 29.42 0.95 15.33
CA ALA A 59 28.70 1.65 16.39
C ALA A 59 29.65 2.20 17.46
N VAL A 60 29.37 3.40 17.96
CA VAL A 60 30.17 4.05 19.01
C VAL A 60 29.55 3.82 20.38
N ALA A 61 30.10 2.87 21.15
CA ALA A 61 29.53 2.44 22.44
C ALA A 61 29.35 3.55 23.49
N SER A 62 30.26 4.53 23.51
CA SER A 62 30.20 5.66 24.46
C SER A 62 28.99 6.58 24.24
N SER A 63 28.43 6.62 23.03
CA SER A 63 27.28 7.46 22.67
C SER A 63 26.05 6.66 22.23
N PHE A 64 26.12 5.33 22.34
CA PHE A 64 25.05 4.46 21.87
C PHE A 64 23.83 4.51 22.79
N SER A 65 22.65 4.63 22.17
CA SER A 65 21.34 4.66 22.79
C SER A 65 20.43 3.65 22.10
N ASP A 66 19.85 2.73 22.89
CA ASP A 66 18.80 1.82 22.42
C ASP A 66 17.47 2.58 22.38
N LEU A 67 16.83 2.62 21.21
CA LEU A 67 15.55 3.30 20.97
C LEU A 67 14.35 2.33 21.08
N GLY A 68 14.61 1.06 21.39
CA GLY A 68 13.60 0.00 21.42
C GLY A 68 13.18 -0.45 20.02
N GLY A 69 12.37 -1.51 19.96
CA GLY A 69 11.85 -2.01 18.67
C GLY A 69 12.94 -2.39 17.66
N GLU A 70 14.09 -2.85 18.16
CA GLU A 70 15.29 -3.20 17.38
C GLU A 70 16.05 -2.01 16.77
N TYR A 71 15.60 -0.77 17.01
CA TYR A 71 16.32 0.43 16.64
C TYR A 71 17.27 0.87 17.75
N GLY A 72 18.46 1.32 17.34
CA GLY A 72 19.42 1.99 18.21
C GLY A 72 20.15 3.06 17.41
N ARG A 73 20.79 4.00 18.09
CA ARG A 73 21.62 5.03 17.43
C ARG A 73 22.83 5.35 18.28
N ASP A 74 23.89 5.81 17.63
CA ASP A 74 24.92 6.61 18.28
C ASP A 74 24.80 8.07 17.82
N ASN A 75 25.79 8.92 18.12
CA ASN A 75 25.74 10.32 17.71
C ASN A 75 25.79 10.54 16.18
N TRP A 76 26.15 9.52 15.40
CA TRP A 76 26.44 9.64 13.97
C TRP A 76 25.58 8.72 13.10
N LYS A 77 25.24 7.53 13.59
CA LYS A 77 24.62 6.45 12.85
C LYS A 77 23.39 5.91 13.57
N VAL A 78 22.48 5.37 12.77
CA VAL A 78 21.31 4.64 13.24
C VAL A 78 21.48 3.19 12.84
N PHE A 79 21.00 2.28 13.69
CA PHE A 79 21.08 0.85 13.53
C PHE A 79 19.71 0.21 13.71
N TYR A 80 19.43 -0.80 12.89
CA TYR A 80 18.26 -1.66 13.02
C TYR A 80 18.73 -3.12 13.07
N ALA A 81 18.36 -3.83 14.14
CA ALA A 81 18.77 -5.21 14.40
C ALA A 81 20.28 -5.46 14.20
N GLY A 82 21.11 -4.53 14.67
CA GLY A 82 22.57 -4.58 14.58
C GLY A 82 23.19 -4.19 13.23
N ARG A 83 22.40 -3.64 12.29
CA ARG A 83 22.88 -3.19 10.97
C ARG A 83 22.65 -1.70 10.80
N GLU A 84 23.60 -1.01 10.18
CA GLU A 84 23.48 0.42 9.88
C GLU A 84 22.29 0.71 8.94
N VAL A 85 21.46 1.68 9.31
CA VAL A 85 20.38 2.22 8.51
C VAL A 85 20.94 3.34 7.64
N LYS A 86 21.15 3.05 6.36
CA LYS A 86 21.74 4.01 5.42
C LYS A 86 20.81 5.20 5.17
N GLY A 87 21.38 6.40 5.19
CA GLY A 87 20.68 7.65 4.90
C GLY A 87 19.82 8.18 6.05
N ALA A 88 19.85 7.55 7.23
CA ALA A 88 19.15 8.04 8.41
C ALA A 88 19.97 9.12 9.14
N ALA A 89 19.33 10.21 9.51
CA ALA A 89 19.92 11.28 10.31
C ALA A 89 19.82 10.95 11.80
N ALA A 90 20.92 10.49 12.40
CA ALA A 90 20.97 10.03 13.79
C ALA A 90 20.48 11.09 14.79
N SER A 91 20.81 12.37 14.60
CA SER A 91 20.46 13.46 15.53
C SER A 91 18.95 13.63 15.73
N SER A 92 18.15 13.43 14.68
CA SER A 92 16.69 13.60 14.69
C SER A 92 15.90 12.28 14.64
N PHE A 93 16.58 11.13 14.74
CA PHE A 93 15.94 9.84 14.57
C PHE A 93 15.02 9.50 15.75
N VAL A 94 13.77 9.14 15.45
CA VAL A 94 12.73 8.80 16.42
C VAL A 94 12.10 7.48 16.02
N ASN A 95 12.07 6.53 16.96
CA ASN A 95 11.31 5.29 16.81
C ASN A 95 9.81 5.57 17.03
N LEU A 96 8.99 5.19 16.05
CA LEU A 96 7.53 5.36 16.09
C LEU A 96 6.79 4.08 16.53
N GLY A 97 7.51 2.97 16.74
CA GLY A 97 6.94 1.66 17.08
C GLY A 97 6.54 0.83 15.86
N ASP A 98 6.20 -0.44 16.08
CA ASP A 98 5.78 -1.40 15.03
C ASP A 98 6.71 -1.48 13.80
N GLY A 99 8.01 -1.24 14.02
CA GLY A 99 9.04 -1.22 12.97
C GLY A 99 9.16 0.10 12.22
N TYR A 100 8.24 1.05 12.40
CA TYR A 100 8.36 2.39 11.85
C TYR A 100 9.26 3.27 12.70
N ALA A 101 10.05 4.09 12.01
CA ALA A 101 10.83 5.17 12.60
C ALA A 101 10.90 6.32 11.59
N ARG A 102 11.28 7.51 12.04
CA ARG A 102 11.52 8.64 11.15
C ARG A 102 12.68 9.48 11.63
N ASP A 103 13.30 10.21 10.72
CA ASP A 103 14.06 11.41 11.03
C ASP A 103 13.34 12.64 10.48
N ASN A 104 14.00 13.80 10.43
CA ASN A 104 13.38 15.02 9.92
C ASN A 104 13.07 14.98 8.40
N TRP A 105 13.61 14.01 7.66
CA TRP A 105 13.60 13.99 6.19
C TRP A 105 12.94 12.74 5.61
N ALA A 106 13.07 11.61 6.29
CA ALA A 106 12.68 10.30 5.79
C ALA A 106 11.97 9.46 6.86
N VAL A 107 11.12 8.56 6.36
CA VAL A 107 10.49 7.50 7.16
C VAL A 107 11.17 6.19 6.85
N PHE A 108 11.32 5.35 7.86
CA PHE A 108 11.95 4.05 7.77
C PHE A 108 11.00 2.97 8.29
N TYR A 109 11.04 1.80 7.66
CA TYR A 109 10.37 0.59 8.11
C TYR A 109 11.40 -0.53 8.20
N CYS A 110 11.59 -1.08 9.40
CA CYS A 110 12.58 -2.12 9.72
C CYS A 110 13.97 -1.83 9.13
N GLY A 111 14.46 -0.59 9.32
CA GLY A 111 15.77 -0.14 8.85
C GLY A 111 15.89 0.14 7.35
N ARG A 112 14.78 0.18 6.60
CA ARG A 112 14.75 0.55 5.19
C ARG A 112 13.97 1.84 4.99
N LYS A 113 14.45 2.72 4.12
CA LYS A 113 13.74 3.93 3.74
C LYS A 113 12.40 3.58 3.06
N VAL A 114 11.33 4.24 3.48
CA VAL A 114 10.00 4.16 2.87
C VAL A 114 9.93 5.23 1.78
N GLU A 115 9.88 4.80 0.53
CA GLU A 115 9.89 5.71 -0.61
C GLU A 115 8.56 6.46 -0.74
N GLY A 116 8.65 7.78 -0.96
CA GLY A 116 7.50 8.68 -1.11
C GLY A 116 6.81 9.10 0.18
N ALA A 117 7.28 8.65 1.35
CA ALA A 117 6.71 9.02 2.64
C ALA A 117 7.12 10.41 3.11
N ALA A 118 6.13 11.22 3.49
CA ALA A 118 6.35 12.54 4.06
C ALA A 118 6.64 12.45 5.57
N ALA A 119 7.91 12.56 5.96
CA ALA A 119 8.35 12.40 7.34
C ALA A 119 7.69 13.39 8.32
N SER A 120 7.43 14.63 7.88
CA SER A 120 6.85 15.68 8.70
C SER A 120 5.43 15.36 9.19
N SER A 121 4.64 14.64 8.40
CA SER A 121 3.25 14.29 8.71
C SER A 121 3.00 12.80 8.90
N PHE A 122 4.06 11.99 8.97
CA PHE A 122 3.93 10.55 9.14
C PHE A 122 3.44 10.17 10.54
N GLU A 123 2.39 9.33 10.58
CA GLU A 123 1.76 8.81 11.78
C GLU A 123 1.74 7.28 11.70
N ASN A 124 2.14 6.62 12.79
CA ASN A 124 2.01 5.18 12.94
C ASN A 124 0.61 4.85 13.47
N LEU A 125 -0.14 4.02 12.74
CA LEU A 125 -1.50 3.58 13.08
C LEU A 125 -1.52 2.21 13.78
N GLY A 126 -0.36 1.58 13.92
CA GLY A 126 -0.18 0.28 14.55
C GLY A 126 -0.38 -0.90 13.59
N ARG A 127 0.02 -2.09 14.04
CA ARG A 127 -0.06 -3.36 13.28
C ARG A 127 0.65 -3.30 11.91
N GLY A 128 1.65 -2.43 11.79
CA GLY A 128 2.39 -2.19 10.55
C GLY A 128 1.70 -1.23 9.58
N TYR A 129 0.59 -0.59 9.96
CA TYR A 129 0.01 0.52 9.19
C TYR A 129 0.64 1.85 9.59
N GLY A 130 0.96 2.67 8.61
CA GLY A 130 1.32 4.06 8.79
C GLY A 130 0.63 4.91 7.74
N LYS A 131 0.53 6.21 7.96
CA LYS A 131 0.02 7.17 6.97
C LYS A 131 0.84 8.44 7.02
N ASP A 132 0.88 9.17 5.94
CA ASP A 132 1.24 10.59 5.94
C ASP A 132 0.03 11.41 5.44
N SER A 133 0.22 12.71 5.19
CA SER A 133 -0.84 13.58 4.69
C SER A 133 -1.42 13.14 3.34
N TRP A 134 -0.69 12.34 2.55
CA TRP A 134 -0.99 12.04 1.15
C TRP A 134 -1.30 10.56 0.92
N HIS A 135 -0.68 9.67 1.68
CA HIS A 135 -0.63 8.24 1.40
C HIS A 135 -0.77 7.40 2.66
N THR A 136 -1.22 6.16 2.48
CA THR A 136 -1.17 5.12 3.50
C THR A 136 -0.08 4.11 3.13
N TYR A 137 0.52 3.50 4.14
CA TYR A 137 1.59 2.52 4.01
C TYR A 137 1.27 1.29 4.85
N LEU A 138 1.53 0.12 4.28
CA LEU A 138 1.49 -1.15 4.99
C LEU A 138 2.89 -1.74 4.96
N ARG A 139 3.51 -1.87 6.13
CA ARG A 139 4.86 -2.41 6.30
C ARG A 139 5.90 -1.74 5.38
N GLY A 140 5.84 -0.41 5.30
CA GLY A 140 6.72 0.40 4.45
C GLY A 140 6.38 0.39 2.96
N VAL A 141 5.26 -0.21 2.54
CA VAL A 141 4.81 -0.22 1.14
C VAL A 141 3.62 0.72 0.98
N ARG A 142 3.76 1.71 0.08
CA ARG A 142 2.69 2.65 -0.26
C ARG A 142 1.47 1.92 -0.80
N GLN A 143 0.30 2.33 -0.32
CA GLN A 143 -1.00 1.82 -0.74
C GLN A 143 -1.65 2.80 -1.73
N GLU A 144 -2.40 2.24 -2.68
CA GLU A 144 -3.18 3.00 -3.68
C GLU A 144 -4.40 3.70 -3.07
N LYS A 145 -4.92 3.17 -1.96
CA LYS A 145 -6.05 3.76 -1.26
C LYS A 145 -5.53 4.76 -0.23
N SER A 146 -5.87 6.03 -0.38
CA SER A 146 -5.38 7.06 0.54
C SER A 146 -6.09 6.98 1.90
N ALA A 147 -5.41 7.51 2.93
CA ALA A 147 -5.95 7.66 4.28
C ALA A 147 -7.13 8.64 4.34
N GLN A 148 -7.30 9.47 3.30
CA GLN A 148 -8.34 10.49 3.22
C GLN A 148 -9.60 9.99 2.49
N ALA A 149 -9.67 8.71 2.14
CA ALA A 149 -10.82 8.14 1.44
C ALA A 149 -12.07 8.17 2.33
N GLU A 150 -12.91 9.18 2.13
CA GLU A 150 -14.22 9.34 2.75
C GLU A 150 -15.26 8.46 2.03
N ASN A 151 -16.17 7.85 2.78
CA ASN A 151 -17.30 7.13 2.20
C ASN A 151 -18.41 8.10 1.85
N ILE A 152 -18.74 8.19 0.55
CA ILE A 152 -19.78 9.10 0.04
C ILE A 152 -21.09 8.37 -0.27
N GLY A 153 -21.26 7.14 0.24
CA GLY A 153 -22.48 6.34 0.08
C GLY A 153 -22.59 5.62 -1.26
N GLY A 154 -23.54 4.67 -1.35
CA GLY A 154 -23.80 3.90 -2.58
C GLY A 154 -22.67 2.96 -3.01
N GLY A 155 -21.74 2.64 -2.11
CA GLY A 155 -20.55 1.83 -2.40
C GLY A 155 -19.36 2.62 -2.94
N TYR A 156 -19.49 3.95 -3.04
CA TYR A 156 -18.41 4.85 -3.44
C TYR A 156 -17.68 5.44 -2.24
N SER A 157 -16.38 5.64 -2.41
CA SER A 157 -15.52 6.42 -1.51
C SER A 157 -14.63 7.33 -2.34
N LYS A 158 -14.27 8.50 -1.84
CA LYS A 158 -13.37 9.43 -2.55
C LYS A 158 -12.39 10.09 -1.60
N ASP A 159 -11.27 10.53 -2.15
CA ASP A 159 -10.36 11.46 -1.51
C ASP A 159 -10.23 12.71 -2.41
N PRO A 160 -9.33 13.67 -2.14
CA PRO A 160 -9.20 14.86 -2.98
C PRO A 160 -8.80 14.61 -4.44
N TRP A 161 -8.32 13.41 -4.80
CA TRP A 161 -7.69 13.11 -6.08
C TRP A 161 -8.33 11.96 -6.85
N SER A 162 -8.96 11.02 -6.16
CA SER A 162 -9.41 9.74 -6.69
C SER A 162 -10.75 9.32 -6.09
N VAL A 163 -11.49 8.54 -6.88
CA VAL A 163 -12.77 7.94 -6.50
C VAL A 163 -12.62 6.43 -6.60
N TRP A 164 -13.22 5.70 -5.67
CA TRP A 164 -13.26 4.25 -5.64
C TRP A 164 -14.69 3.75 -5.52
N TYR A 165 -14.99 2.62 -6.17
CA TYR A 165 -16.20 1.85 -5.96
C TYR A 165 -15.82 0.48 -5.39
N ARG A 166 -16.31 0.16 -4.18
CA ARG A 166 -16.01 -1.11 -3.48
C ARG A 166 -14.51 -1.49 -3.49
N GLY A 167 -13.65 -0.48 -3.33
CA GLY A 167 -12.19 -0.64 -3.28
C GLY A 167 -11.47 -0.64 -4.63
N ARG A 168 -12.18 -0.54 -5.76
CA ARG A 168 -11.58 -0.39 -7.10
C ARG A 168 -11.59 1.07 -7.53
N LYS A 169 -10.46 1.57 -8.02
CA LYS A 169 -10.35 2.93 -8.52
C LYS A 169 -11.26 3.12 -9.74
N VAL A 170 -12.00 4.22 -9.75
CA VAL A 170 -12.87 4.64 -10.85
C VAL A 170 -12.05 5.56 -11.75
N GLU A 171 -11.84 5.15 -12.99
CA GLU A 171 -10.96 5.84 -13.92
C GLU A 171 -11.65 7.00 -14.64
N GLY A 172 -10.90 8.10 -14.81
CA GLY A 172 -11.30 9.23 -15.64
C GLY A 172 -12.44 10.09 -15.08
N VAL A 173 -12.70 10.02 -13.77
CA VAL A 173 -13.65 10.91 -13.08
C VAL A 173 -12.92 11.95 -12.22
N SER A 174 -13.52 13.12 -12.05
CA SER A 174 -13.01 14.20 -11.20
C SER A 174 -13.45 14.00 -9.75
N ALA A 175 -12.52 13.63 -8.86
CA ALA A 175 -12.83 13.36 -7.46
C ALA A 175 -13.37 14.57 -6.70
N SER A 176 -12.86 15.77 -6.98
CA SER A 176 -13.30 17.00 -6.32
C SER A 176 -14.79 17.28 -6.53
N SER A 177 -15.31 16.99 -7.73
CA SER A 177 -16.70 17.24 -8.10
C SER A 177 -17.58 15.97 -8.14
N PHE A 178 -17.03 14.82 -7.74
CA PHE A 178 -17.77 13.55 -7.79
C PHE A 178 -18.83 13.47 -6.69
N VAL A 179 -20.03 13.04 -7.08
CA VAL A 179 -21.18 12.84 -6.21
C VAL A 179 -21.78 11.46 -6.44
N SER A 180 -22.08 10.75 -5.34
CA SER A 180 -22.84 9.51 -5.37
C SER A 180 -24.33 9.81 -5.50
N LEU A 181 -24.98 9.30 -6.54
CA LEU A 181 -26.42 9.49 -6.78
C LEU A 181 -27.28 8.39 -6.14
N GLY A 182 -26.64 7.35 -5.59
CA GLY A 182 -27.31 6.17 -5.05
C GLY A 182 -27.65 5.13 -6.12
N GLY A 183 -28.10 3.95 -5.68
CA GLY A 183 -28.46 2.84 -6.58
C GLY A 183 -27.32 2.32 -7.46
N GLY A 184 -26.06 2.56 -7.07
CA GLY A 184 -24.86 2.22 -7.84
C GLY A 184 -24.40 3.31 -8.82
N TYR A 185 -25.17 4.38 -9.02
CA TYR A 185 -24.79 5.49 -9.88
C TYR A 185 -24.00 6.56 -9.13
N GLY A 186 -23.05 7.16 -9.84
CA GLY A 186 -22.35 8.38 -9.43
C GLY A 186 -22.05 9.24 -10.65
N LYS A 187 -21.79 10.53 -10.45
CA LYS A 187 -21.41 11.43 -11.53
C LYS A 187 -20.43 12.50 -11.08
N ASP A 188 -19.70 13.03 -12.05
CA ASP A 188 -19.03 14.32 -11.98
C ASP A 188 -19.65 15.26 -13.06
N PRO A 189 -19.16 16.50 -13.26
CA PRO A 189 -19.70 17.41 -14.25
C PRO A 189 -19.64 16.91 -15.71
N TRP A 190 -18.83 15.90 -16.01
CA TRP A 190 -18.51 15.44 -17.37
C TRP A 190 -18.93 13.99 -17.64
N LYS A 191 -18.90 13.14 -16.62
CA LYS A 191 -19.09 11.69 -16.73
C LYS A 191 -20.09 11.17 -15.72
N VAL A 192 -20.78 10.11 -16.15
CA VAL A 192 -21.64 9.29 -15.30
C VAL A 192 -21.03 7.90 -15.21
N VAL A 193 -21.05 7.33 -14.01
CA VAL A 193 -20.57 5.98 -13.74
C VAL A 193 -21.65 5.14 -13.06
N PHE A 194 -21.66 3.85 -13.38
CA PHE A 194 -22.44 2.83 -12.71
C PHE A 194 -21.50 1.76 -12.15
N GLU A 195 -21.54 1.53 -10.84
CA GLU A 195 -20.66 0.59 -10.13
C GLU A 195 -19.17 0.76 -10.47
N GLY A 196 -18.74 2.01 -10.62
CA GLY A 196 -17.36 2.37 -10.97
C GLY A 196 -16.98 2.21 -12.44
N ARG A 197 -17.94 1.94 -13.34
CA ARG A 197 -17.72 1.88 -14.79
C ARG A 197 -18.40 3.05 -15.49
N GLU A 198 -17.75 3.61 -16.50
CA GLU A 198 -18.32 4.70 -17.30
C GLU A 198 -19.59 4.25 -18.04
N VAL A 199 -20.66 5.04 -17.89
CA VAL A 199 -21.89 4.92 -18.66
C VAL A 199 -21.70 5.69 -19.97
N LYS A 200 -21.36 4.97 -21.03
CA LYS A 200 -21.01 5.58 -22.32
C LYS A 200 -22.18 6.37 -22.91
N GLY A 201 -21.90 7.62 -23.30
CA GLY A 201 -22.85 8.48 -23.99
C GLY A 201 -23.95 9.07 -23.11
N ALA A 202 -23.79 8.99 -21.78
CA ALA A 202 -24.66 9.66 -20.81
C ALA A 202 -24.31 11.14 -20.65
N ALA A 203 -25.35 11.99 -20.65
CA ALA A 203 -25.19 13.41 -20.42
C ALA A 203 -25.25 13.73 -18.92
N ALA A 204 -24.08 13.87 -18.28
CA ALA A 204 -23.95 14.09 -16.84
C ALA A 204 -24.73 15.30 -16.30
N SER A 205 -24.84 16.36 -17.11
CA SER A 205 -25.56 17.60 -16.79
C SER A 205 -27.07 17.40 -16.59
N SER A 206 -27.67 16.43 -17.29
CA SER A 206 -29.12 16.14 -17.24
C SER A 206 -29.45 14.78 -16.64
N PHE A 207 -28.44 14.09 -16.08
CA PHE A 207 -28.60 12.73 -15.56
C PHE A 207 -29.36 12.71 -14.22
N GLU A 208 -30.42 11.91 -14.17
CA GLU A 208 -31.37 11.75 -13.07
C GLU A 208 -31.61 10.26 -12.75
N ILE A 209 -31.71 9.91 -11.46
CA ILE A 209 -32.01 8.55 -11.01
C ILE A 209 -33.52 8.40 -10.82
N LEU A 210 -34.11 7.43 -11.53
CA LEU A 210 -35.53 7.11 -11.42
C LEU A 210 -35.79 6.03 -10.35
N GLY A 211 -34.75 5.36 -9.87
CA GLY A 211 -34.83 4.31 -8.86
C GLY A 211 -34.89 2.90 -9.45
N LYS A 212 -34.76 1.87 -8.60
CA LYS A 212 -34.71 0.44 -9.00
C LYS A 212 -33.64 0.10 -10.07
N GLY A 213 -32.60 0.92 -10.18
CA GLY A 213 -31.54 0.79 -11.18
C GLY A 213 -31.82 1.51 -12.51
N TYR A 214 -32.99 2.14 -12.65
CA TYR A 214 -33.31 3.01 -13.77
C TYR A 214 -32.80 4.42 -13.54
N ALA A 215 -32.31 5.01 -14.62
CA ALA A 215 -31.88 6.40 -14.69
C ALA A 215 -32.19 6.95 -16.08
N LYS A 216 -32.19 8.26 -16.24
CA LYS A 216 -32.35 8.91 -17.53
C LYS A 216 -31.45 10.13 -17.63
N ASP A 217 -31.14 10.52 -18.86
CA ASP A 217 -30.70 11.88 -19.17
C ASP A 217 -31.72 12.55 -20.11
N ALA A 218 -31.40 13.73 -20.62
CA ALA A 218 -32.29 14.47 -21.53
C ALA A 218 -32.63 13.70 -22.83
N TRP A 219 -31.86 12.67 -23.20
CA TRP A 219 -31.91 12.01 -24.51
C TRP A 219 -32.17 10.50 -24.42
N LYS A 220 -31.79 9.86 -23.33
CA LYS A 220 -31.71 8.40 -23.21
C LYS A 220 -32.16 7.93 -21.84
N VAL A 221 -32.69 6.71 -21.80
CA VAL A 221 -32.99 5.99 -20.56
C VAL A 221 -31.95 4.88 -20.37
N TYR A 222 -31.55 4.65 -19.13
CA TYR A 222 -30.55 3.67 -18.73
C TYR A 222 -31.11 2.70 -17.70
N TYR A 223 -30.70 1.44 -17.82
CA TYR A 223 -30.87 0.42 -16.79
C TYR A 223 -29.50 -0.15 -16.42
N ARG A 224 -29.11 0.02 -15.15
CA ARG A 224 -27.82 -0.41 -14.60
C ARG A 224 -26.63 -0.02 -15.49
N GLY A 225 -26.61 1.23 -15.93
CA GLY A 225 -25.53 1.79 -16.78
C GLY A 225 -25.56 1.37 -18.25
N THR A 226 -26.60 0.64 -18.69
CA THR A 226 -26.79 0.28 -20.11
C THR A 226 -27.93 1.09 -20.69
N VAL A 227 -27.77 1.61 -21.92
CA VAL A 227 -28.85 2.34 -22.60
C VAL A 227 -29.99 1.38 -22.94
N ILE A 228 -31.23 1.82 -22.73
CA ILE A 228 -32.41 1.12 -23.25
C ILE A 228 -32.68 1.70 -24.63
N PRO A 229 -32.54 0.91 -25.71
CA PRO A 229 -32.86 1.39 -27.05
C PRO A 229 -34.34 1.74 -27.16
N ASP A 230 -34.65 2.75 -27.97
CA ASP A 230 -36.02 3.20 -28.30
C ASP A 230 -36.86 3.72 -27.12
N ALA A 231 -36.26 3.87 -25.93
CA ALA A 231 -36.94 4.43 -24.77
C ALA A 231 -36.94 5.97 -24.78
N SER A 232 -38.12 6.56 -24.75
CA SER A 232 -38.31 8.01 -24.66
C SER A 232 -38.18 8.51 -23.22
N PRO A 233 -37.17 9.32 -22.87
CA PRO A 233 -36.95 9.78 -21.49
C PRO A 233 -38.07 10.69 -20.94
N GLY A 234 -38.86 11.31 -21.83
CA GLY A 234 -39.99 12.17 -21.48
C GLY A 234 -41.26 11.42 -21.05
N SER A 235 -41.44 10.17 -21.49
CA SER A 235 -42.61 9.34 -21.18
C SER A 235 -42.29 8.07 -20.40
N PHE A 236 -41.03 7.86 -20.03
CA PHE A 236 -40.60 6.65 -19.34
C PHE A 236 -41.04 6.65 -17.87
N GLU A 237 -41.91 5.69 -17.52
CA GLU A 237 -42.28 5.40 -16.14
C GLU A 237 -41.57 4.14 -15.65
N VAL A 238 -41.05 4.20 -14.41
CA VAL A 238 -40.46 3.03 -13.78
C VAL A 238 -41.56 2.00 -13.48
N PRO A 239 -41.41 0.74 -13.92
CA PRO A 239 -42.37 -0.30 -13.61
C PRO A 239 -42.66 -0.36 -12.11
N ARG A 240 -43.92 -0.14 -11.73
CA ARG A 240 -44.39 -0.42 -10.37
C ARG A 240 -44.31 -1.93 -10.21
N GLY A 241 -43.49 -2.38 -9.25
CA GLY A 241 -43.35 -3.81 -8.99
C GLY A 241 -44.66 -4.30 -8.40
N ARG A 242 -45.12 -5.48 -8.84
CA ARG A 242 -46.11 -6.25 -8.11
C ARG A 242 -45.53 -6.71 -6.77
#